data_AF-A0A151UAE2-F1
#
_entry.id   AF-A0A151UAE2-F1
#
_cell.length_a   1.000
_cell.length_b   1.000
_cell.length_c   1.000
_cell.angle_alpha   90.00
_cell.angle_beta   90.00
_cell.angle_gamma   90.00
#
_symmetry.space_group_name_H-M   'P 1'
#
loop_
_entity.id
_entity.type
_entity.pdbx_description
1 polymer ?
#
loop_
_entity_poly.entity_id
_entity_poly.type
_entity_poly.pdbx_seq_one_letter_code
_entity_poly.pdbx_strand_id
1 'polypeptide(L)'
;MESNQASSTMEVETVPSEAKPLPPKPKFEPLKPHEMSDGDHLSRAIGRLSGKGGKTKFAIENASKTRIVIADTKIHILGSFANIKIARDSLCSLILGSPAGKVYSKLRAVTARLAERF
;
A
#
# COMPACT_ATOMS: atom_id res chain seq x y z
N MET A 1 -38.43 66.79 -40.97
CA MET A 1 -38.08 67.22 -39.60
C MET A 1 -39.02 66.47 -38.70
N GLU A 2 -38.70 65.51 -37.85
CA GLU A 2 -37.48 65.01 -37.18
C GLU A 2 -37.96 63.69 -36.52
N SER A 3 -37.33 62.54 -36.78
CA SER A 3 -36.43 61.78 -35.86
C SER A 3 -37.02 61.48 -34.47
N ASN A 4 -36.89 60.30 -33.85
CA ASN A 4 -36.18 59.07 -34.18
C ASN A 4 -36.72 57.94 -33.28
N GLN A 5 -36.57 56.72 -33.77
CA GLN A 5 -36.88 55.43 -33.15
C GLN A 5 -36.16 55.22 -31.81
N ALA A 6 -36.85 54.51 -30.92
CA ALA A 6 -36.37 54.10 -29.61
C ALA A 6 -35.09 53.25 -29.70
N SER A 7 -34.08 53.69 -28.96
CA SER A 7 -32.80 53.03 -28.77
C SER A 7 -32.98 51.76 -27.92
N SER A 8 -32.81 50.57 -28.50
CA SER A 8 -32.52 49.35 -27.74
C SER A 8 -31.03 49.05 -27.85
N THR A 9 -30.25 49.66 -26.96
CA THR A 9 -28.84 49.31 -26.77
C THR A 9 -28.78 47.91 -26.17
N MET A 10 -28.38 46.91 -26.94
CA MET A 10 -27.93 45.63 -26.39
C MET A 10 -26.63 45.90 -25.63
N GLU A 11 -26.69 45.88 -24.31
CA GLU A 11 -25.49 45.78 -23.49
C GLU A 11 -24.90 44.37 -23.70
N VAL A 12 -23.76 44.32 -24.38
CA VAL A 12 -22.89 43.16 -24.32
C VAL A 12 -22.21 43.23 -22.96
N GLU A 13 -22.69 42.45 -22.00
CA GLU A 13 -21.88 42.08 -20.85
C GLU A 13 -20.66 41.33 -21.38
N THR A 14 -19.55 42.04 -21.51
CA THR A 14 -18.24 41.41 -21.66
C THR A 14 -17.94 40.76 -20.32
N VAL A 15 -18.21 39.46 -20.22
CA VAL A 15 -17.73 38.63 -19.13
C VAL A 15 -16.20 38.76 -19.14
N PRO A 16 -15.56 39.34 -18.10
CA PRO A 16 -14.11 39.28 -18.02
C PRO A 16 -13.78 37.81 -17.82
N SER A 17 -13.22 37.18 -18.85
CA SER A 17 -12.63 35.86 -18.76
C SER A 17 -11.39 35.97 -17.88
N GLU A 18 -11.61 35.87 -16.57
CA GLU A 18 -10.54 35.72 -15.59
C GLU A 18 -9.85 34.39 -15.88
N ALA A 19 -8.79 34.45 -16.70
CA ALA A 19 -7.94 33.32 -16.99
C ALA A 19 -7.27 32.90 -15.67
N LYS A 20 -7.85 31.89 -15.01
CA LYS A 20 -7.23 31.25 -13.84
C LYS A 20 -5.78 30.94 -14.17
N PRO A 21 -4.79 31.45 -13.41
CA PRO A 21 -3.40 31.15 -13.67
C PRO A 21 -3.20 29.64 -13.65
N LEU A 22 -2.61 29.09 -14.72
CA LEU A 22 -2.20 27.69 -14.75
C LEU A 22 -1.30 27.44 -13.53
N PRO A 23 -1.48 26.32 -12.82
CA PRO A 23 -0.65 26.02 -11.66
C PRO A 23 0.83 26.01 -12.09
N PRO A 24 1.72 26.67 -11.33
CA PRO A 24 3.12 26.73 -11.67
C PRO A 24 3.68 25.31 -11.76
N LYS A 25 4.47 25.05 -12.80
CA LYS A 25 5.12 23.75 -13.01
C LYS A 25 5.82 23.33 -11.70
N PRO A 26 5.59 22.10 -11.21
CA PRO A 26 6.23 21.63 -10.00
C PRO A 26 7.74 21.69 -10.21
N LYS A 27 8.45 22.38 -9.31
CA LYS A 27 9.90 22.35 -9.26
C LYS A 27 10.31 20.97 -8.77
N PHE A 28 10.70 20.11 -9.71
CA PHE A 28 11.34 18.83 -9.39
C PHE A 28 12.78 19.12 -8.97
N GLU A 29 12.97 19.36 -7.68
CA GLU A 29 14.30 19.29 -7.07
C GLU A 29 14.65 17.80 -6.89
N PRO A 30 15.86 17.34 -7.29
CA PRO A 30 16.28 15.97 -7.07
C PRO A 30 16.39 15.70 -5.56
N LEU A 31 15.44 14.95 -5.02
CA LEU A 31 15.49 14.48 -3.63
C LEU A 31 16.72 13.59 -3.43
N LYS A 32 17.46 13.82 -2.35
CA LYS A 32 18.64 13.01 -2.00
C LYS A 32 18.19 11.57 -1.71
N PRO A 33 18.89 10.53 -2.22
CA PRO A 33 18.43 9.14 -2.12
C PRO A 33 18.25 8.58 -0.69
N HIS A 34 18.85 9.20 0.31
CA HIS A 34 18.90 8.66 1.67
C HIS A 34 17.76 9.14 2.58
N GLU A 35 17.05 10.23 2.23
CA GLU A 35 16.09 10.88 3.15
C GLU A 35 14.66 10.28 3.07
N MET A 36 14.42 9.29 2.20
CA MET A 36 13.13 8.58 2.12
C MET A 36 13.00 7.39 3.10
N SER A 37 13.99 7.12 3.96
CA SER A 37 14.30 5.72 4.30
C SER A 37 14.11 5.21 5.74
N ASP A 38 13.73 6.03 6.73
CA ASP A 38 13.77 5.52 8.12
C ASP A 38 12.40 5.23 8.77
N GLY A 39 11.35 5.99 8.42
CA GLY A 39 10.04 5.87 9.08
C GLY A 39 9.03 4.95 8.37
N ASP A 40 8.98 5.01 7.04
CA ASP A 40 7.91 4.38 6.26
C ASP A 40 8.05 2.86 6.13
N HIS A 41 9.26 2.33 6.28
CA HIS A 41 9.51 0.90 6.01
C HIS A 41 8.96 0.01 7.13
N LEU A 42 9.06 0.43 8.39
CA LEU A 42 8.60 -0.36 9.54
C LEU A 42 7.07 -0.45 9.58
N SER A 43 6.39 0.70 9.48
CA SER A 43 4.92 0.78 9.48
C SER A 43 4.31 0.01 8.30
N ARG A 44 4.91 0.13 7.13
CA ARG A 44 4.51 -0.63 5.92
C ARG A 44 4.73 -2.13 6.08
N ALA A 45 5.87 -2.55 6.63
CA ALA A 45 6.17 -3.97 6.85
C ALA A 45 5.14 -4.60 7.82
N ILE A 46 4.87 -3.94 8.95
CA ILE A 46 3.86 -4.39 9.92
C ILE A 46 2.46 -4.45 9.26
N GLY A 47 2.11 -3.44 8.46
CA GLY A 47 0.86 -3.40 7.72
C GLY A 47 0.70 -4.57 6.75
N ARG A 48 1.78 -5.02 6.10
CA ARG A 48 1.78 -6.20 5.21
C ARG A 48 1.66 -7.52 5.97
N LEU A 49 2.32 -7.62 7.12
CA LEU A 49 2.32 -8.82 7.96
C LEU A 49 0.96 -9.07 8.61
N SER A 50 0.36 -8.01 9.18
CA SER A 50 -0.97 -8.11 9.78
C SER A 50 -2.04 -8.21 8.68
N GLY A 51 -1.95 -7.38 7.65
CA GLY A 51 -3.03 -7.21 6.67
C GLY A 51 -4.27 -6.58 7.32
N LYS A 52 -5.34 -6.41 6.53
CA LYS A 52 -6.59 -5.83 7.04
C LYS A 52 -7.20 -6.77 8.08
N GLY A 53 -7.23 -6.34 9.35
CA GLY A 53 -7.80 -7.11 10.46
C GLY A 53 -7.02 -8.38 10.81
N GLY A 54 -5.72 -8.44 10.54
CA GLY A 54 -4.90 -9.61 10.88
C GLY A 54 -5.05 -10.80 9.92
N LYS A 55 -5.79 -10.66 8.81
CA LYS A 55 -6.08 -11.76 7.88
C LYS A 55 -4.83 -12.46 7.34
N THR A 56 -3.79 -11.69 7.00
CA THR A 56 -2.54 -12.25 6.47
C THR A 56 -1.82 -13.07 7.54
N LYS A 57 -1.71 -12.51 8.75
CA LYS A 57 -1.16 -13.20 9.91
C LYS A 57 -1.91 -14.51 10.18
N PHE A 58 -3.24 -14.45 10.30
CA PHE A 58 -4.07 -15.64 10.58
C PHE A 58 -3.98 -16.70 9.48
N ALA A 59 -3.89 -16.30 8.21
CA ALA A 59 -3.71 -17.22 7.10
C ALA A 59 -2.37 -17.99 7.20
N ILE A 60 -1.29 -17.29 7.54
CA ILE A 60 0.04 -17.90 7.71
C ILE A 60 0.07 -18.79 8.95
N GLU A 61 -0.52 -18.34 10.07
CA GLU A 61 -0.66 -19.14 11.29
C GLU A 61 -1.39 -20.46 11.02
N ASN A 62 -2.53 -20.41 10.32
CA ASN A 62 -3.32 -21.59 10.01
C ASN A 62 -2.59 -22.53 9.04
N ALA A 63 -1.97 -21.98 8.00
CA ALA A 63 -1.25 -22.78 6.99
C ALA A 63 0.00 -23.48 7.57
N SER A 64 0.68 -22.84 8.52
CA SER A 64 1.89 -23.38 9.15
C SER A 64 1.65 -24.07 10.49
N LYS A 65 0.42 -24.04 11.03
CA LYS A 65 0.09 -24.50 12.39
C LYS A 65 1.04 -23.88 13.44
N THR A 66 1.26 -22.57 13.35
CA THR A 66 2.08 -21.80 14.31
C THR A 66 1.24 -20.69 14.95
N ARG A 67 1.70 -20.18 16.10
CA ARG A 67 1.14 -18.99 16.74
C ARG A 67 2.15 -17.85 16.64
N ILE A 68 1.74 -16.76 16.01
CA ILE A 68 2.58 -15.61 15.73
C ILE A 68 2.07 -14.44 16.59
N VAL A 69 2.97 -13.70 17.22
CA VAL A 69 2.65 -12.46 17.93
C VAL A 69 3.52 -11.38 17.33
N ILE A 70 2.88 -10.31 16.85
CA ILE A 70 3.55 -9.14 16.27
C ILE A 70 3.48 -8.05 17.33
N ALA A 71 4.64 -7.59 17.79
CA ALA A 71 4.81 -6.54 18.78
C ALA A 71 5.70 -5.45 18.16
N ASP A 72 5.14 -4.72 17.19
CA ASP A 72 5.73 -3.62 16.40
C ASP A 72 7.14 -3.90 15.86
N THR A 73 8.15 -3.81 16.71
CA THR A 73 9.56 -4.07 16.40
C THR A 73 9.93 -5.56 16.43
N LYS A 74 9.21 -6.38 17.18
CA LYS A 74 9.54 -7.79 17.43
C LYS A 74 8.41 -8.72 16.97
N ILE A 75 8.80 -9.88 16.45
CA ILE A 75 7.86 -10.92 16.04
C ILE A 75 8.23 -12.21 16.77
N HIS A 76 7.29 -12.72 17.54
CA HIS A 76 7.41 -14.00 18.25
C HIS A 76 6.67 -15.08 17.47
N ILE A 77 7.29 -16.23 17.29
CA ILE A 77 6.70 -17.38 16.60
C ILE A 77 6.83 -18.59 17.52
N LEU A 78 5.70 -19.22 17.81
CA LEU A 78 5.59 -20.42 18.63
C LEU A 78 5.07 -21.57 17.77
N GLY A 79 5.74 -22.72 17.83
CA GLY A 79 5.38 -23.92 17.08
C GLY A 79 6.52 -24.93 17.01
N SER A 80 6.37 -25.95 16.17
CA SER A 80 7.46 -26.89 15.87
C SER A 80 8.54 -26.20 15.02
N PHE A 81 9.79 -26.65 15.16
CA PHE A 81 10.93 -26.03 14.47
C PHE A 81 10.78 -26.00 12.94
N ALA A 82 10.31 -27.10 12.34
CA ALA A 82 10.07 -27.19 10.90
C ALA A 82 9.03 -26.15 10.43
N ASN A 83 7.95 -25.98 11.19
CA ASN A 83 6.88 -25.04 10.87
C ASN A 83 7.31 -23.59 11.10
N ILE A 84 8.10 -23.34 12.15
CA ILE A 84 8.69 -22.01 12.43
C ILE A 84 9.54 -21.55 11.24
N LYS A 85 10.33 -22.44 10.63
CA LYS A 85 11.15 -22.11 9.46
C LYS A 85 10.27 -21.66 8.28
N ILE A 86 9.21 -22.40 7.99
CA ILE A 86 8.26 -22.10 6.90
C ILE A 86 7.55 -20.75 7.13
N ALA A 87 7.11 -20.50 8.37
CA ALA A 87 6.48 -19.24 8.75
C ALA A 87 7.47 -18.08 8.59
N ARG A 88 8.70 -18.22 9.10
CA ARG A 88 9.77 -17.22 9.00
C ARG A 88 10.09 -16.85 7.55
N ASP A 89 10.26 -17.84 6.68
CA ASP A 89 10.53 -17.60 5.26
C ASP A 89 9.41 -16.80 4.59
N SER A 90 8.16 -17.06 4.98
CA SER A 90 6.98 -16.37 4.46
C SER A 90 6.88 -14.93 4.97
N LEU A 91 7.16 -14.72 6.26
CA LEU A 91 7.25 -13.39 6.87
C LEU A 91 8.38 -12.55 6.23
N CYS A 92 9.58 -13.10 6.10
CA CYS A 92 10.70 -12.42 5.45
C CYS A 92 10.36 -12.06 3.99
N SER A 93 9.71 -12.96 3.25
CA SER A 93 9.29 -12.68 1.87
C SER A 93 8.31 -11.51 1.78
N LEU A 94 7.39 -11.37 2.74
CA LEU A 94 6.45 -10.25 2.80
C LEU A 94 7.13 -8.92 3.13
N ILE A 95 8.09 -8.94 4.06
CA ILE A 95 8.89 -7.75 4.44
C ILE A 95 9.73 -7.29 3.25
N LEU A 96 10.39 -8.22 2.56
CA LEU A 96 11.26 -7.96 1.41
C LEU A 96 10.53 -7.46 0.16
N GLY A 97 9.20 -7.43 0.15
CA GLY A 97 8.45 -6.88 -0.97
C GLY A 97 7.61 -7.86 -1.76
N SER A 98 7.70 -9.17 -1.51
CA SER A 98 7.04 -10.18 -2.35
C SER A 98 5.52 -10.03 -2.35
N PRO A 99 4.85 -10.21 -3.51
CA PRO A 99 3.40 -10.15 -3.59
C PRO A 99 2.77 -11.27 -2.76
N ALA A 100 1.74 -10.94 -1.99
CA ALA A 100 1.11 -11.87 -1.04
C ALA A 100 0.59 -13.16 -1.72
N GLY A 101 0.06 -13.06 -2.94
CA GLY A 101 -0.40 -14.23 -3.70
C GLY A 101 0.70 -15.28 -3.91
N LYS A 102 1.93 -14.85 -4.24
CA LYS A 102 3.08 -15.76 -4.43
C LYS A 102 3.47 -16.44 -3.11
N VAL A 103 3.40 -15.71 -2.00
CA VAL A 103 3.70 -16.23 -0.66
C VAL A 103 2.69 -17.31 -0.27
N TYR A 104 1.40 -17.08 -0.50
CA TYR A 104 0.35 -18.07 -0.21
C TYR A 104 0.47 -19.34 -1.05
N SER A 105 0.77 -19.21 -2.36
CA SER A 105 0.98 -20.38 -3.22
C SER A 105 2.17 -21.21 -2.76
N LYS A 106 3.28 -20.55 -2.37
CA LYS A 106 4.47 -21.23 -1.83
C LYS A 106 4.18 -21.93 -0.50
N LEU A 107 3.49 -21.25 0.41
CA LEU A 107 3.05 -21.82 1.69
C LEU A 107 2.23 -23.08 1.49
N ARG A 108 1.23 -23.04 0.62
CA ARG A 108 0.35 -24.19 0.35
C ARG A 108 1.13 -25.39 -0.20
N ALA A 109 2.04 -25.15 -1.15
CA ALA A 109 2.86 -26.21 -1.73
C ALA A 109 3.81 -26.85 -0.71
N VAL A 110 4.43 -26.05 0.16
CA VAL A 110 5.34 -26.54 1.19
C VAL A 110 4.58 -27.29 2.29
N THR A 111 3.45 -26.77 2.75
CA THR A 111 2.61 -27.43 3.76
C THR A 111 2.08 -28.77 3.24
N ALA A 112 1.65 -28.86 1.98
CA ALA A 112 1.19 -30.12 1.39
C ALA A 112 2.29 -31.20 1.42
N ARG A 113 3.50 -30.86 1.00
CA ARG A 113 4.66 -31.78 1.05
C ARG A 113 5.05 -32.19 2.46
N LEU A 114 4.88 -31.28 3.44
CA LEU A 114 5.17 -31.58 4.84
C LEU A 114 4.14 -32.54 5.45
N ALA A 115 2.88 -32.44 4.99
CA ALA A 115 1.80 -33.32 5.42
C ALA A 115 1.93 -34.74 4.83
N GLU A 116 2.44 -34.89 3.61
CA GLU A 116 2.63 -36.20 2.95
C GLU A 116 3.75 -37.06 3.54
N ARG A 117 4.65 -36.48 4.35
CA ARG A 117 5.78 -37.20 4.97
C ARG A 117 5.42 -37.99 6.24
N PHE A 118 4.19 -37.83 6.73
CA PHE A 118 3.67 -38.47 7.94
C PHE A 118 2.31 -39.10 7.64
#